data_AF-A0A5D2PVQ1-F1
#
_entry.id   AF-A0A5D2PVQ1-F1
#
_cell.length_a   1.000
_cell.length_b   1.000
_cell.length_c   1.000
_cell.angle_alpha   90.00
_cell.angle_beta   90.00
_cell.angle_gamma   90.00
#
_symmetry.space_group_name_H-M   'P 1'
#
loop_
_entity.id
_entity.type
_entity.pdbx_description
1 polymer ?
#
loop_
_entity_poly.entity_id
_entity_poly.type
_entity_poly.pdbx_seq_one_letter_code
_entity_poly.pdbx_strand_id
1 'polypeptide(L)'
;MVSGAVAPLTSNPPARVRNLIQGLTSEETQEQSLDVLCKNRLAYDNLAVLLWNSFGTMSVLLKIITSAYRPLLSDGLTERAVTQVCNAITLFQCVASHPNTPFIRATMPVYLYPFLNTMSNERSYECLRITSLGVIGSLAKVEDPEVIEYLLSTQIFPSCLRCMELGKTLSRTVSTFIIYRILLSEKGLKYCFVLAEQYLSVSQCLGKLVENLGDDDVENLPHLLKNIIGCYLRLSENERTRPQLLSYVPWKLLYHKYANIVRSDPEALADLRKLVCNLRTSKSCTTHCTDEPPTSSNSPGPTIP
;
A
#
# COMPACT_ATOMS: atom_id res chain seq x y z
N MET A 1 -10.05 22.68 -39.93
CA MET A 1 -10.99 21.63 -40.37
C MET A 1 -10.24 20.58 -41.16
N VAL A 2 -9.76 19.52 -40.49
CA VAL A 2 -9.58 18.19 -41.09
C VAL A 2 -9.94 17.21 -39.99
N SER A 3 -11.01 16.46 -40.25
CA SER A 3 -11.68 15.52 -39.37
C SER A 3 -10.81 14.27 -39.19
N GLY A 4 -10.24 14.08 -38.00
CA GLY A 4 -9.59 12.84 -37.60
C GLY A 4 -10.65 11.85 -37.11
N ALA A 5 -11.12 10.98 -38.00
CA ALA A 5 -12.08 9.94 -37.69
C ALA A 5 -11.53 9.00 -36.61
N VAL A 6 -12.17 9.00 -35.45
CA VAL A 6 -12.01 7.98 -34.42
C VAL A 6 -12.54 6.66 -34.99
N ALA A 7 -11.66 5.67 -35.11
CA ALA A 7 -12.05 4.31 -35.51
C ALA A 7 -13.08 3.74 -34.50
N PRO A 8 -14.13 3.04 -34.97
CA PRO A 8 -15.15 2.52 -34.08
C PRO A 8 -14.58 1.40 -33.20
N LEU A 9 -14.84 1.52 -31.89
CA LEU A 9 -14.70 0.46 -30.90
C LEU A 9 -15.27 -0.84 -31.47
N THR A 10 -14.41 -1.83 -31.78
CA THR A 10 -14.85 -3.14 -32.26
C THR A 10 -15.75 -3.78 -31.21
N SER A 11 -17.04 -3.86 -31.52
CA SER A 11 -18.18 -3.97 -30.62
C SER A 11 -18.61 -5.42 -30.30
N ASN A 12 -17.67 -6.35 -30.17
CA ASN A 12 -17.96 -7.70 -29.69
C ASN A 12 -16.77 -8.20 -28.86
N PRO A 13 -16.95 -8.45 -27.55
CA PRO A 13 -16.03 -9.33 -26.83
C PRO A 13 -15.93 -10.63 -27.62
N PRO A 14 -14.74 -11.25 -27.73
CA PRO A 14 -14.63 -12.58 -28.33
C PRO A 14 -15.68 -13.47 -27.68
N ALA A 15 -16.53 -14.16 -28.45
CA ALA A 15 -17.66 -14.95 -27.93
C ALA A 15 -17.23 -15.87 -26.76
N ARG A 16 -15.97 -16.33 -26.81
CA ARG A 16 -15.27 -17.04 -25.75
C ARG A 16 -15.29 -16.34 -24.38
N VAL A 17 -15.04 -15.03 -24.30
CA VAL A 17 -15.04 -14.27 -23.03
C VAL A 17 -16.44 -14.23 -22.43
N ARG A 18 -17.48 -14.01 -23.24
CA ARG A 18 -18.88 -14.05 -22.75
C ARG A 18 -19.25 -15.42 -22.21
N ASN A 19 -18.87 -16.49 -22.92
CA ASN A 19 -19.13 -17.86 -22.47
C ASN A 19 -18.42 -18.17 -21.15
N LEU A 20 -17.18 -17.68 -20.96
CA LEU A 20 -16.46 -17.82 -19.69
C LEU A 20 -17.13 -17.02 -18.56
N ILE A 21 -17.58 -15.79 -18.82
CA ILE A 21 -18.30 -14.98 -17.82
C ILE A 21 -19.62 -15.67 -17.43
N GLN A 22 -20.35 -16.21 -18.40
CA GLN A 22 -21.56 -16.99 -18.14
C GLN A 22 -21.24 -18.25 -17.33
N GLY A 23 -20.13 -18.94 -17.66
CA GLY A 23 -19.66 -20.11 -16.92
C GLY A 23 -19.38 -19.85 -15.43
N LEU A 24 -19.10 -18.61 -15.03
CA LEU A 24 -18.96 -18.27 -13.59
C LEU A 24 -20.24 -18.54 -12.79
N THR A 25 -21.42 -18.44 -13.42
CA THR A 25 -22.71 -18.66 -12.73
C THR A 25 -23.10 -20.13 -12.59
N SER A 26 -22.49 -21.04 -13.35
CA SER A 26 -22.77 -22.47 -13.30
C SER A 26 -21.82 -23.19 -12.34
N GLU A 27 -22.35 -23.97 -11.40
CA GLU A 27 -21.52 -24.69 -10.40
C GLU A 27 -20.50 -25.64 -11.04
N GLU A 28 -20.86 -26.28 -12.17
CA GLU A 28 -19.99 -27.22 -12.87
C GLU A 28 -18.81 -26.54 -13.59
N THR A 29 -19.02 -25.32 -14.10
CA THR A 29 -18.04 -24.62 -14.96
C THR A 29 -17.37 -23.42 -14.28
N GLN A 30 -17.79 -23.07 -13.06
CA GLN A 30 -17.34 -21.88 -12.33
C GLN A 30 -15.83 -21.87 -12.11
N GLU A 31 -15.27 -22.95 -11.57
CA GLU A 31 -13.85 -23.01 -11.21
C GLU A 31 -12.94 -22.93 -12.44
N GLN A 32 -13.29 -23.67 -13.50
CA GLN A 32 -12.56 -23.64 -14.76
C GLN A 32 -12.66 -22.26 -15.43
N SER A 33 -13.85 -21.68 -15.47
CA SER A 33 -14.07 -20.36 -16.07
C SER A 33 -13.30 -19.26 -15.33
N LEU A 34 -13.29 -19.34 -14.00
CA LEU A 34 -12.57 -18.42 -13.13
C LEU A 34 -11.05 -18.49 -13.36
N ASP A 35 -10.49 -19.69 -13.41
CA ASP A 35 -9.06 -19.89 -13.67
C ASP A 35 -8.64 -19.35 -15.06
N VAL A 36 -9.42 -19.66 -16.10
CA VAL A 36 -9.13 -19.21 -17.46
C VAL A 36 -9.23 -17.69 -17.58
N LEU A 37 -10.25 -17.06 -16.98
CA LEU A 37 -10.40 -15.60 -16.97
C LEU A 37 -9.25 -14.94 -16.22
N CYS A 38 -8.85 -15.48 -15.07
CA CYS A 38 -7.74 -14.95 -14.27
C CYS A 38 -6.40 -14.99 -15.03
N LYS A 39 -6.10 -16.12 -15.69
CA LYS A 39 -4.87 -16.31 -16.47
C LYS A 39 -4.79 -15.40 -17.70
N ASN A 40 -5.92 -15.19 -18.37
CA ASN A 40 -5.98 -14.41 -19.61
C ASN A 40 -6.45 -12.96 -19.40
N ARG A 41 -6.46 -12.48 -18.16
CA ARG A 41 -7.04 -11.18 -17.79
C ARG A 41 -6.45 -9.97 -18.53
N LEU A 42 -5.19 -10.06 -18.96
CA LEU A 42 -4.49 -9.02 -19.72
C LEU A 42 -4.67 -9.16 -21.24
N ALA A 43 -5.13 -10.32 -21.72
CA ALA A 43 -5.34 -10.60 -23.13
C ALA A 43 -6.73 -10.17 -23.62
N TYR A 44 -7.63 -9.79 -22.70
CA TYR A 44 -9.00 -9.42 -23.01
C TYR A 44 -9.21 -7.92 -22.77
N ASP A 45 -9.29 -7.17 -23.85
CA ASP A 45 -9.65 -5.75 -23.80
C ASP A 45 -11.02 -5.57 -23.13
N ASN A 46 -11.13 -4.54 -22.28
CA ASN A 46 -12.36 -4.18 -21.56
C ASN A 46 -12.95 -5.28 -20.66
N LEU A 47 -12.18 -6.31 -20.28
CA LEU A 47 -12.66 -7.37 -19.39
C LEU A 47 -13.29 -6.83 -18.10
N ALA A 48 -12.70 -5.79 -17.51
CA ALA A 48 -13.22 -5.12 -16.33
C ALA A 48 -14.68 -4.64 -16.49
N VAL A 49 -14.97 -3.97 -17.61
CA VAL A 49 -16.31 -3.44 -17.93
C VAL A 49 -17.28 -4.59 -18.20
N LEU A 50 -16.82 -5.65 -18.87
CA LEU A 50 -17.63 -6.84 -19.14
C LEU A 50 -17.99 -7.58 -17.85
N LEU A 51 -17.03 -7.78 -16.94
CA LEU A 51 -17.28 -8.39 -15.64
C LEU A 51 -18.27 -7.55 -14.81
N TRP A 52 -18.12 -6.23 -14.83
CA TRP A 52 -18.99 -5.33 -14.07
C TRP A 52 -20.43 -5.31 -14.59
N ASN A 53 -20.60 -5.24 -15.91
CA ASN A 53 -21.92 -5.10 -16.54
C ASN A 53 -22.64 -6.43 -16.77
N SER A 54 -21.97 -7.57 -16.58
CA SER A 54 -22.60 -8.88 -16.71
C SER A 54 -23.44 -9.20 -15.47
N PHE A 55 -24.69 -9.61 -15.71
CA PHE A 55 -25.64 -9.86 -14.64
C PHE A 55 -25.14 -10.93 -13.65
N GLY A 56 -25.13 -10.60 -12.36
CA GLY A 56 -24.76 -11.53 -11.28
C GLY A 56 -23.27 -11.85 -11.17
N THR A 57 -22.41 -11.41 -12.10
CA THR A 57 -20.97 -11.74 -12.09
C THR A 57 -20.28 -11.24 -10.83
N MET A 58 -20.47 -9.97 -10.46
CA MET A 58 -19.89 -9.42 -9.23
C MET A 58 -20.41 -10.13 -7.96
N SER A 59 -21.69 -10.52 -7.94
CA SER A 59 -22.29 -11.27 -6.83
C SER A 59 -21.68 -12.68 -6.69
N VAL A 60 -21.42 -13.35 -7.82
CA VAL A 60 -20.73 -14.64 -7.83
C VAL A 60 -19.30 -14.50 -7.29
N LEU A 61 -18.54 -13.51 -7.76
CA LEU A 61 -17.18 -13.26 -7.27
C LEU A 61 -17.17 -12.96 -5.77
N LEU A 62 -18.13 -12.17 -5.27
CA LEU A 62 -18.33 -11.93 -3.84
C LEU A 62 -18.66 -13.22 -3.07
N LYS A 63 -19.51 -14.10 -3.61
CA LYS A 63 -19.83 -15.40 -2.99
C LYS A 63 -18.57 -16.25 -2.85
N ILE A 64 -17.71 -16.29 -3.87
CA ILE A 64 -16.44 -17.00 -3.83
C ILE A 64 -15.51 -16.40 -2.77
N ILE A 65 -15.34 -15.08 -2.76
CA ILE A 65 -14.52 -14.37 -1.77
C ILE A 65 -14.99 -14.65 -0.33
N THR A 66 -16.29 -14.48 -0.08
CA THR A 66 -16.88 -14.64 1.25
C THR A 66 -16.94 -16.10 1.72
N SER A 67 -16.84 -17.08 0.80
CA SER A 67 -16.76 -18.50 1.15
C SER A 67 -15.55 -18.85 2.01
N ALA A 68 -14.47 -18.07 1.91
CA ALA A 68 -13.26 -18.25 2.71
C ALA A 68 -13.38 -17.76 4.16
N TYR A 69 -14.40 -16.96 4.51
CA TYR A 69 -14.48 -16.31 5.82
C TYR A 69 -14.65 -17.30 6.98
N ARG A 70 -15.43 -18.36 6.80
CA ARG A 70 -15.56 -19.40 7.84
C ARG A 70 -14.26 -20.22 7.97
N PRO A 71 -13.68 -20.76 6.88
CA PRO A 71 -12.38 -21.44 6.94
C PRO A 71 -11.25 -20.59 7.54
N LEU A 72 -11.24 -19.28 7.30
CA LEU A 72 -10.29 -18.34 7.90
C LEU A 72 -10.35 -18.31 9.44
N LEU A 73 -11.54 -18.51 10.02
CA LEU A 73 -11.75 -18.49 11.46
C LEU A 73 -11.45 -19.84 12.11
N SER A 74 -11.67 -20.94 11.38
CA SER A 74 -11.48 -22.30 11.88
C SER A 74 -10.13 -22.93 11.51
N ASP A 75 -9.23 -22.15 10.91
CA ASP A 75 -7.94 -22.61 10.36
C ASP A 75 -8.06 -23.79 9.38
N GLY A 76 -9.17 -23.81 8.63
CA GLY A 76 -9.56 -24.92 7.74
C GLY A 76 -9.35 -24.62 6.25
N LEU A 77 -8.44 -23.71 5.91
CA LEU A 77 -8.22 -23.27 4.53
C LEU A 77 -7.47 -24.33 3.72
N THR A 78 -8.14 -24.90 2.71
CA THR A 78 -7.51 -25.80 1.74
C THR A 78 -6.80 -25.00 0.64
N GLU A 79 -5.74 -25.58 0.05
CA GLU A 79 -5.02 -24.93 -1.07
C GLU A 79 -5.92 -24.63 -2.27
N ARG A 80 -6.89 -25.52 -2.55
CA ARG A 80 -7.90 -25.32 -3.60
C ARG A 80 -8.77 -24.10 -3.31
N ALA A 81 -9.26 -23.96 -2.07
CA ALA A 81 -10.07 -22.81 -1.66
C ALA A 81 -9.29 -21.49 -1.77
N VAL A 82 -8.03 -21.48 -1.31
CA VAL A 82 -7.15 -20.30 -1.43
C VAL A 82 -6.96 -19.93 -2.89
N THR A 83 -6.68 -20.89 -3.76
CA THR A 83 -6.48 -20.66 -5.20
C THR A 83 -7.74 -20.07 -5.85
N GLN A 84 -8.91 -20.65 -5.55
CA GLN A 84 -10.18 -20.17 -6.07
C GLN A 84 -10.48 -18.73 -5.62
N VAL A 85 -10.27 -18.44 -4.34
CA VAL A 85 -10.47 -17.10 -3.78
C VAL A 85 -9.48 -16.10 -4.37
N CYS A 86 -8.20 -16.43 -4.46
CA CYS A 86 -7.19 -15.57 -5.08
C CYS A 86 -7.50 -15.28 -6.56
N ASN A 87 -8.01 -16.26 -7.32
CA ASN A 87 -8.45 -16.02 -8.69
C ASN A 87 -9.62 -15.02 -8.75
N ALA A 88 -10.59 -15.12 -7.84
CA ALA A 88 -11.69 -14.15 -7.74
C ALA A 88 -11.19 -12.74 -7.35
N ILE A 89 -10.27 -12.64 -6.38
CA ILE A 89 -9.64 -11.37 -5.97
C ILE A 89 -8.83 -10.78 -7.13
N THR A 90 -8.20 -11.61 -7.96
CA THR A 90 -7.47 -11.14 -9.15
C THR A 90 -8.42 -10.53 -10.19
N LEU A 91 -9.62 -11.09 -10.37
CA LEU A 91 -10.64 -10.44 -11.21
C LEU A 91 -11.17 -9.14 -10.57
N PHE A 92 -11.29 -9.07 -9.25
CA PHE A 92 -11.53 -7.80 -8.54
C PHE A 92 -10.45 -6.77 -8.84
N GLN A 93 -9.18 -7.17 -8.90
CA GLN A 93 -8.08 -6.28 -9.26
C GLN A 93 -8.25 -5.72 -10.69
N CYS A 94 -8.69 -6.55 -11.65
CA CYS A 94 -8.98 -6.11 -13.01
C CYS A 94 -10.07 -5.04 -13.04
N VAL A 95 -11.17 -5.28 -12.34
CA VAL A 95 -12.28 -4.33 -12.22
C VAL A 95 -11.78 -3.04 -11.58
N ALA A 96 -11.14 -3.13 -10.40
CA ALA A 96 -10.62 -2.00 -9.66
C ALA A 96 -9.61 -1.12 -10.43
N SER A 97 -8.87 -1.71 -11.37
CA SER A 97 -7.88 -0.98 -12.18
C SER A 97 -8.50 -0.19 -13.35
N HIS A 98 -9.81 -0.34 -13.60
CA HIS A 98 -10.47 0.25 -14.74
C HIS A 98 -11.34 1.46 -14.35
N PRO A 99 -11.13 2.65 -14.96
CA PRO A 99 -11.78 3.90 -14.53
C PRO A 99 -13.31 3.89 -14.69
N ASN A 100 -13.84 3.14 -15.66
CA ASN A 100 -15.29 3.08 -15.92
C ASN A 100 -16.05 2.07 -15.03
N THR A 101 -15.44 1.54 -13.97
CA THR A 101 -16.14 0.64 -13.04
C THR A 101 -16.37 1.35 -11.70
N PRO A 102 -17.61 1.45 -11.20
CA PRO A 102 -17.90 2.08 -9.91
C PRO A 102 -17.52 1.18 -8.71
N PHE A 103 -16.34 0.56 -8.74
CA PHE A 103 -15.87 -0.43 -7.76
C PHE A 103 -15.78 0.14 -6.34
N ILE A 104 -15.19 1.34 -6.19
CA ILE A 104 -15.08 2.04 -4.90
C ILE A 104 -16.44 2.57 -4.42
N ARG A 105 -17.26 3.11 -5.33
CA ARG A 105 -18.60 3.64 -5.00
C ARG A 105 -19.56 2.54 -4.54
N ALA A 106 -19.39 1.33 -5.04
CA ALA A 106 -20.11 0.15 -4.58
C ALA A 106 -19.50 -0.47 -3.31
N THR A 107 -18.46 0.14 -2.71
CA THR A 107 -17.77 -0.34 -1.49
C THR A 107 -17.18 -1.75 -1.60
N MET A 108 -16.88 -2.22 -2.82
CA MET A 108 -16.37 -3.57 -3.06
C MET A 108 -15.05 -3.91 -2.33
N PRO A 109 -14.08 -2.98 -2.14
CA PRO A 109 -12.83 -3.31 -1.43
C PRO A 109 -13.00 -3.82 0.00
N VAL A 110 -14.09 -3.48 0.71
CA VAL A 110 -14.27 -3.85 2.13
C VAL A 110 -14.32 -5.35 2.36
N TYR A 111 -14.75 -6.12 1.34
CA TYR A 111 -14.80 -7.58 1.38
C TYR A 111 -13.41 -8.23 1.41
N LEU A 112 -12.34 -7.48 1.19
CA LEU A 112 -10.97 -7.98 1.25
C LEU A 112 -10.33 -7.78 2.64
N TYR A 113 -10.94 -6.98 3.51
CA TYR A 113 -10.35 -6.59 4.80
C TYR A 113 -10.15 -7.78 5.75
N PRO A 114 -11.04 -8.78 5.80
CA PRO A 114 -10.78 -9.98 6.61
C PRO A 114 -9.46 -10.65 6.27
N PHE A 115 -9.08 -10.72 4.99
CA PHE A 115 -7.79 -11.29 4.57
C PHE A 115 -6.59 -10.46 5.02
N LEU A 116 -6.68 -9.13 4.84
CA LEU A 116 -5.63 -8.19 5.23
C LEU A 116 -5.36 -8.17 6.75
N ASN A 117 -6.35 -8.58 7.55
CA ASN A 117 -6.28 -8.57 9.01
C ASN A 117 -5.88 -9.92 9.63
N THR A 118 -5.58 -10.92 8.81
CA THR A 118 -5.08 -12.22 9.27
C THR A 118 -3.69 -12.07 9.90
N MET A 119 -3.44 -12.82 10.98
CA MET A 119 -2.19 -12.75 11.76
C MET A 119 -1.24 -13.93 11.51
N SER A 120 -1.69 -14.99 10.82
CA SER A 120 -0.87 -16.16 10.53
C SER A 120 0.16 -15.89 9.42
N ASN A 121 1.38 -16.37 9.60
CA ASN A 121 2.48 -16.28 8.63
C ASN A 121 2.54 -17.47 7.65
N GLU A 122 1.57 -18.37 7.73
CA GLU A 122 1.46 -19.49 6.80
C GLU A 122 1.26 -19.01 5.35
N ARG A 123 1.70 -19.87 4.42
CA ARG A 123 1.69 -19.57 2.99
C ARG A 123 0.30 -19.21 2.46
N SER A 124 -0.73 -19.90 2.93
CA SER A 124 -2.12 -19.68 2.53
C SER A 124 -2.62 -18.28 2.86
N TYR A 125 -2.38 -17.82 4.09
CA TYR A 125 -2.78 -16.49 4.56
C TYR A 125 -1.96 -15.39 3.91
N GLU A 126 -0.66 -15.62 3.72
CA GLU A 126 0.21 -14.69 3.00
C GLU A 126 -0.24 -14.51 1.55
N CYS A 127 -0.65 -15.60 0.87
CA CYS A 127 -1.21 -15.56 -0.48
C CYS A 127 -2.51 -14.72 -0.55
N LEU A 128 -3.40 -14.89 0.43
CA LEU A 128 -4.63 -14.09 0.48
C LEU A 128 -4.34 -12.60 0.74
N ARG A 129 -3.40 -12.29 1.65
CA ARG A 129 -2.98 -10.91 1.93
C ARG A 129 -2.40 -10.24 0.70
N ILE A 130 -1.43 -10.87 0.05
CA ILE A 130 -0.76 -10.27 -1.11
C ILE A 130 -1.73 -10.04 -2.27
N THR A 131 -2.60 -11.01 -2.60
CA THR A 131 -3.57 -10.84 -3.68
C THR A 131 -4.58 -9.73 -3.34
N SER A 132 -5.01 -9.65 -2.07
CA SER A 132 -5.89 -8.55 -1.60
C SER A 132 -5.21 -7.19 -1.66
N LEU A 133 -3.95 -7.09 -1.22
CA LEU A 133 -3.14 -5.88 -1.34
C LEU A 133 -2.95 -5.47 -2.81
N GLY A 134 -2.90 -6.42 -3.75
CA GLY A 134 -2.87 -6.15 -5.18
C GLY A 134 -4.06 -5.32 -5.66
N VAL A 135 -5.27 -5.60 -5.18
CA VAL A 135 -6.48 -4.81 -5.48
C VAL A 135 -6.35 -3.38 -4.94
N ILE A 136 -5.94 -3.25 -3.68
CA ILE A 136 -5.79 -1.94 -3.02
C ILE A 136 -4.66 -1.13 -3.66
N GLY A 137 -3.56 -1.78 -4.01
CA GLY A 137 -2.43 -1.16 -4.71
C GLY A 137 -2.80 -0.68 -6.11
N SER A 138 -3.60 -1.45 -6.86
CA SER A 138 -4.16 -1.03 -8.14
C SER A 138 -5.01 0.24 -8.01
N LEU A 139 -5.87 0.32 -6.99
CA LEU A 139 -6.64 1.54 -6.72
C LEU A 139 -5.73 2.71 -6.37
N ALA A 140 -4.81 2.51 -5.42
CA ALA A 140 -3.89 3.55 -4.95
C ALA A 140 -2.99 4.10 -6.07
N LYS A 141 -2.75 3.33 -7.15
CA LYS A 141 -1.96 3.72 -8.33
C LYS A 141 -2.62 4.79 -9.22
N VAL A 142 -3.94 4.92 -9.22
CA VAL A 142 -4.69 5.78 -10.17
C VAL A 142 -4.56 7.30 -9.88
N GLU A 143 -3.99 7.69 -8.74
CA GLU A 143 -3.83 9.12 -8.31
C GLU A 143 -5.16 9.88 -8.21
N ASP A 144 -6.27 9.16 -8.00
CA ASP A 144 -7.59 9.75 -7.84
C ASP A 144 -7.83 10.20 -6.38
N PRO A 145 -8.16 11.48 -6.14
CA PRO A 145 -8.55 11.97 -4.81
C PRO A 145 -9.72 11.21 -4.17
N GLU A 146 -10.69 10.72 -4.95
CA GLU A 146 -11.83 9.92 -4.46
C GLU A 146 -11.33 8.60 -3.85
N VAL A 147 -10.31 7.99 -4.47
CA VAL A 147 -9.66 6.79 -3.94
C VAL A 147 -8.95 7.09 -2.63
N ILE A 148 -8.15 8.17 -2.55
CA ILE A 148 -7.46 8.51 -1.29
C ILE A 148 -8.46 8.75 -0.17
N GLU A 149 -9.55 9.47 -0.43
CA GLU A 149 -10.59 9.71 0.55
C GLU A 149 -11.22 8.41 1.05
N TYR A 150 -11.55 7.49 0.12
CA TYR A 150 -12.05 6.16 0.47
C TYR A 150 -11.05 5.35 1.31
N LEU A 151 -9.75 5.36 0.97
CA LEU A 151 -8.72 4.62 1.71
C LEU A 151 -8.52 5.16 3.13
N LEU A 152 -8.73 6.47 3.33
CA LEU A 152 -8.63 7.13 4.64
C LEU A 152 -9.90 6.97 5.48
N SER A 153 -11.09 6.96 4.86
CA SER A 153 -12.36 6.78 5.56
C SER A 153 -12.63 5.32 5.97
N THR A 154 -11.79 4.39 5.52
CA THR A 154 -11.91 2.95 5.77
C THR A 154 -10.71 2.42 6.56
N GLN A 155 -10.80 1.16 7.01
CA GLN A 155 -9.73 0.53 7.80
C GLN A 155 -8.52 0.06 6.98
N ILE A 156 -8.34 0.54 5.74
CA ILE A 156 -7.20 0.16 4.91
C ILE A 156 -5.88 0.63 5.50
N PHE A 157 -5.83 1.86 6.01
CA PHE A 157 -4.58 2.42 6.51
C PHE A 157 -3.98 1.58 7.65
N PRO A 158 -4.73 1.24 8.73
CA PRO A 158 -4.22 0.30 9.74
C PRO A 158 -3.93 -1.10 9.21
N SER A 159 -4.75 -1.64 8.29
CA SER A 159 -4.52 -2.95 7.69
C SER A 159 -3.22 -2.99 6.88
N CYS A 160 -2.84 -1.92 6.18
CA CYS A 160 -1.58 -1.82 5.46
C CYS A 160 -0.39 -1.79 6.43
N LEU A 161 -0.45 -1.01 7.52
CA LEU A 161 0.60 -1.01 8.53
C LEU A 161 0.81 -2.39 9.16
N ARG A 162 -0.28 -3.14 9.40
CA ARG A 162 -0.20 -4.53 9.86
C ARG A 162 0.49 -5.44 8.85
N CYS A 163 0.16 -5.31 7.56
CA CYS A 163 0.81 -6.07 6.49
C CYS A 163 2.29 -5.71 6.33
N MET A 164 2.68 -4.46 6.59
CA MET A 164 4.09 -4.03 6.63
C MET A 164 4.86 -4.70 7.78
N GLU A 165 4.22 -4.86 8.94
CA GLU A 165 4.86 -5.49 10.10
C GLU A 165 4.99 -7.01 9.95
N LEU A 166 3.87 -7.68 9.61
CA LEU A 166 3.77 -9.15 9.61
C LEU A 166 4.14 -9.81 8.27
N GLY A 167 3.90 -9.14 7.15
CA GLY A 167 4.00 -9.75 5.82
C GLY A 167 5.42 -10.13 5.42
N LYS A 168 5.54 -10.93 4.35
CA LYS A 168 6.83 -11.20 3.69
C LYS A 168 7.21 -10.03 2.78
N THR A 169 8.40 -10.09 2.17
CA THR A 169 8.97 -8.98 1.38
C THR A 169 8.00 -8.38 0.38
N LEU A 170 7.28 -9.20 -0.39
CA LEU A 170 6.37 -8.68 -1.41
C LEU A 170 5.11 -8.02 -0.80
N SER A 171 4.50 -8.62 0.23
CA SER A 171 3.39 -7.98 0.97
C SER A 171 3.83 -6.68 1.63
N ARG A 172 5.03 -6.65 2.22
CA ARG A 172 5.66 -5.44 2.77
C ARG A 172 5.85 -4.37 1.69
N THR A 173 6.30 -4.77 0.50
CA THR A 173 6.50 -3.86 -0.62
C THR A 173 5.20 -3.21 -1.07
N VAL A 174 4.15 -4.01 -1.30
CA VAL A 174 2.86 -3.50 -1.76
C VAL A 174 2.14 -2.68 -0.70
N SER A 175 2.17 -3.11 0.57
CA SER A 175 1.57 -2.33 1.67
C SER A 175 2.30 -1.02 1.94
N THR A 176 3.64 -1.02 1.90
CA THR A 176 4.43 0.22 2.01
C THR A 176 4.17 1.15 0.82
N PHE A 177 4.03 0.59 -0.39
CA PHE A 177 3.61 1.37 -1.57
C PHE A 177 2.25 2.05 -1.34
N ILE A 178 1.24 1.33 -0.83
CA ILE A 178 -0.08 1.93 -0.54
C ILE A 178 0.03 3.07 0.47
N ILE A 179 0.78 2.88 1.57
CA ILE A 179 1.01 3.94 2.56
C ILE A 179 1.74 5.12 1.94
N TYR A 180 2.77 4.88 1.13
CA TYR A 180 3.50 5.94 0.44
C TYR A 180 2.56 6.76 -0.46
N ARG A 181 1.72 6.09 -1.24
CA ARG A 181 0.72 6.72 -2.11
C ARG A 181 -0.28 7.58 -1.35
N ILE A 182 -0.69 7.16 -0.15
CA ILE A 182 -1.53 7.97 0.74
C ILE A 182 -0.76 9.22 1.22
N LEU A 183 0.50 9.06 1.65
CA LEU A 183 1.35 10.16 2.13
C LEU A 183 1.74 11.19 1.06
N LEU A 184 1.71 10.79 -0.22
CA LEU A 184 1.87 11.73 -1.34
C LEU A 184 0.72 12.73 -1.44
N SER A 185 -0.48 12.35 -0.99
CA SER A 185 -1.63 13.26 -0.95
C SER A 185 -1.59 14.16 0.29
N GLU A 186 -1.90 15.45 0.12
CA GLU A 186 -2.03 16.40 1.22
C GLU A 186 -3.09 15.99 2.25
N LYS A 187 -4.19 15.36 1.80
CA LYS A 187 -5.21 14.82 2.72
C LYS A 187 -4.64 13.68 3.57
N GLY A 188 -3.90 12.76 2.94
CA GLY A 188 -3.30 11.61 3.62
C GLY A 188 -2.16 12.00 4.56
N LEU A 189 -1.33 12.96 4.16
CA LEU A 189 -0.29 13.50 5.04
C LEU A 189 -0.89 14.19 6.26
N LYS A 190 -1.92 15.03 6.06
CA LYS A 190 -2.65 15.66 7.18
C LYS A 190 -3.26 14.62 8.10
N TYR A 191 -3.91 13.59 7.55
CA TYR A 191 -4.46 12.48 8.33
C TYR A 191 -3.43 11.92 9.31
N CYS A 192 -2.22 11.58 8.85
CA CYS A 192 -1.17 11.04 9.72
C CYS A 192 -0.77 11.97 10.88
N PHE A 193 -0.95 13.28 10.76
CA PHE A 193 -0.62 14.26 11.79
C PHE A 193 -1.83 14.71 12.63
N VAL A 194 -3.05 14.23 12.37
CA VAL A 194 -4.22 14.56 13.18
C VAL A 194 -4.08 13.98 14.58
N LEU A 195 -3.79 12.69 14.68
CA LEU A 195 -3.58 12.00 15.95
C LEU A 195 -2.12 11.58 16.09
N ALA A 196 -1.55 11.80 17.27
CA ALA A 196 -0.16 11.43 17.55
C ALA A 196 0.09 9.93 17.32
N GLU A 197 -0.88 9.08 17.66
CA GLU A 197 -0.79 7.62 17.47
C GLU A 197 -0.63 7.20 16.01
N GLN A 198 -1.21 7.95 15.05
CA GLN A 198 -1.15 7.63 13.63
C GLN A 198 0.26 7.88 13.09
N TYR A 199 0.82 9.06 13.37
CA TYR A 199 2.20 9.39 13.05
C TYR A 199 3.20 8.42 13.69
N LEU A 200 3.00 8.10 14.97
CA LEU A 200 3.86 7.16 15.70
C LEU A 200 3.80 5.76 15.11
N SER A 201 2.61 5.26 14.80
CA SER A 201 2.41 3.94 14.20
C SER A 201 3.13 3.82 12.85
N VAL A 202 3.03 4.83 11.99
CA VAL A 202 3.74 4.85 10.70
C VAL A 202 5.25 4.87 10.91
N SER A 203 5.75 5.77 11.76
CA SER A 203 7.18 5.96 12.00
C SER A 203 7.83 4.71 12.62
N GLN A 204 7.17 4.10 13.61
CA GLN A 204 7.63 2.86 14.24
C GLN A 204 7.58 1.69 13.26
N CYS A 205 6.53 1.56 12.45
CA CYS A 205 6.40 0.50 11.47
C CYS A 205 7.52 0.59 10.42
N LEU A 206 7.79 1.79 9.88
CA LEU A 206 8.90 2.03 8.96
C LEU A 206 10.26 1.73 9.62
N GLY A 207 10.44 2.11 10.88
CA GLY A 207 11.66 1.82 11.63
C GLY A 207 11.91 0.33 11.77
N LYS A 208 10.93 -0.42 12.27
CA LYS A 208 11.00 -1.89 12.36
C LYS A 208 11.24 -2.54 11.00
N LEU A 209 10.62 -2.02 9.94
CA LEU A 209 10.77 -2.54 8.60
C LEU A 209 12.22 -2.39 8.09
N VAL A 210 12.85 -1.24 8.33
CA VAL A 210 14.27 -1.00 8.01
C VAL A 210 15.20 -1.92 8.82
N GLU A 211 14.94 -2.08 10.12
CA GLU A 211 15.74 -2.97 10.98
C GLU A 211 15.67 -4.42 10.50
N ASN A 212 14.49 -4.86 10.05
CA ASN A 212 14.23 -6.21 9.57
C ASN A 212 14.45 -6.39 8.05
N LEU A 213 15.14 -5.46 7.38
CA LEU A 213 15.57 -5.67 5.99
C LEU A 213 16.59 -6.82 5.95
N GLY A 214 16.16 -7.96 5.42
CA GLY A 214 16.99 -9.10 5.06
C GLY A 214 17.42 -9.05 3.59
N ASP A 215 18.36 -9.91 3.23
CA ASP A 215 18.91 -10.00 1.87
C ASP A 215 18.20 -11.05 1.00
N ASP A 216 17.17 -11.70 1.53
CA ASP A 216 16.58 -12.92 0.97
C ASP A 216 15.78 -12.68 -0.32
N ASP A 217 15.48 -11.43 -0.68
CA ASP A 217 14.66 -11.08 -1.85
C ASP A 217 15.20 -9.82 -2.54
N VAL A 218 16.24 -10.04 -3.34
CA VAL A 218 17.00 -8.99 -4.05
C VAL A 218 16.16 -8.27 -5.10
N GLU A 219 15.13 -8.90 -5.64
CA GLU A 219 14.28 -8.33 -6.69
C GLU A 219 13.31 -7.27 -6.14
N ASN A 220 12.68 -7.55 -4.99
CA ASN A 220 11.68 -6.63 -4.41
C ASN A 220 12.29 -5.58 -3.48
N LEU A 221 13.50 -5.81 -2.95
CA LEU A 221 14.17 -4.90 -2.02
C LEU A 221 14.36 -3.46 -2.55
N PRO A 222 14.73 -3.20 -3.82
CA PRO A 222 14.82 -1.85 -4.36
C PRO A 222 13.47 -1.11 -4.31
N HIS A 223 12.38 -1.80 -4.66
CA HIS A 223 11.03 -1.24 -4.62
C HIS A 223 10.58 -0.93 -3.19
N LEU A 224 10.86 -1.83 -2.25
CA LEU A 224 10.60 -1.63 -0.84
C LEU A 224 11.36 -0.41 -0.30
N LEU A 225 12.65 -0.30 -0.60
CA LEU A 225 13.49 0.83 -0.19
C LEU A 225 13.00 2.15 -0.77
N LYS A 226 12.65 2.20 -2.06
CA LYS A 226 12.06 3.39 -2.69
C LYS A 226 10.83 3.87 -1.92
N ASN A 227 9.91 2.95 -1.60
CA ASN A 227 8.69 3.31 -0.85
C ASN A 227 9.01 3.77 0.58
N ILE A 228 9.93 3.11 1.29
CA ILE A 228 10.36 3.52 2.64
C ILE A 228 10.95 4.94 2.63
N ILE A 229 11.87 5.20 1.69
CA ILE A 229 12.52 6.50 1.53
C ILE A 229 11.47 7.57 1.22
N GLY A 230 10.55 7.28 0.30
CA GLY A 230 9.44 8.17 -0.04
C GLY A 230 8.55 8.50 1.16
N CYS A 231 8.17 7.51 1.96
CA CYS A 231 7.41 7.73 3.20
C CYS A 231 8.16 8.65 4.17
N TYR A 232 9.42 8.36 4.48
CA TYR A 232 10.22 9.19 5.38
C TYR A 232 10.41 10.60 4.84
N LEU A 233 10.63 10.75 3.53
CA LEU A 233 10.75 12.05 2.89
C LEU A 233 9.48 12.87 3.10
N ARG A 234 8.31 12.32 2.80
CA ARG A 234 7.02 13.00 3.00
C ARG A 234 6.78 13.36 4.46
N LEU A 235 7.06 12.46 5.40
CA LEU A 235 6.96 12.75 6.83
C LEU A 235 7.93 13.85 7.28
N SER A 236 9.12 13.92 6.68
CA SER A 236 10.13 14.93 6.98
C SER A 236 9.78 16.32 6.48
N GLU A 237 8.75 16.49 5.65
CA GLU A 237 8.35 17.82 5.19
C GLU A 237 7.72 18.65 6.31
N ASN A 238 7.07 18.00 7.28
CA ASN A 238 6.50 18.65 8.45
C ASN A 238 7.60 19.09 9.44
N GLU A 239 7.92 20.38 9.41
CA GLU A 239 8.96 21.02 10.24
C GLU A 239 8.88 20.70 11.72
N ARG A 240 7.66 20.62 12.26
CA ARG A 240 7.42 20.45 13.69
C ARG A 240 7.82 19.06 14.17
N THR A 241 7.68 18.05 13.31
CA THR A 241 7.94 16.64 13.66
C THR A 241 9.31 16.16 13.21
N ARG A 242 10.07 16.92 12.39
CA ARG A 242 11.41 16.52 11.93
C ARG A 242 12.36 16.12 13.07
N PRO A 243 12.45 16.85 14.20
CA PRO A 243 13.36 16.46 15.29
C PRO A 243 12.99 15.10 15.89
N GLN A 244 11.70 14.82 16.03
CA GLN A 244 11.20 13.53 16.51
C GLN A 244 11.40 12.42 15.48
N LEU A 245 11.18 12.71 14.19
CA LEU A 245 11.38 11.76 13.09
C LEU A 245 12.81 11.22 13.06
N LEU A 246 13.80 12.06 13.38
CA LEU A 246 15.21 11.65 13.47
C LEU A 246 15.42 10.48 14.45
N SER A 247 14.62 10.41 15.52
CA SER A 247 14.71 9.31 16.48
C SER A 247 14.12 8.00 15.97
N TYR A 248 13.24 8.06 14.96
CA TYR A 248 12.56 6.90 14.37
C TYR A 248 13.23 6.38 13.10
N VAL A 249 14.04 7.17 12.39
CA VAL A 249 14.75 6.75 11.18
C VAL A 249 15.97 5.92 11.56
N PRO A 250 16.04 4.61 11.26
CA PRO A 250 17.20 3.82 11.63
C PRO A 250 18.43 4.17 10.79
N TRP A 251 19.60 4.19 11.43
CA TRP A 251 20.87 4.53 10.78
C TRP A 251 21.23 3.51 9.71
N LYS A 252 20.71 2.27 9.86
CA LYS A 252 20.77 1.20 8.86
C LYS A 252 20.30 1.67 7.48
N LEU A 253 19.28 2.53 7.36
CA LEU A 253 18.81 3.07 6.07
C LEU A 253 19.90 3.87 5.33
N LEU A 254 20.81 4.48 6.07
CA LEU A 254 21.88 5.32 5.53
C LEU A 254 23.16 4.54 5.21
N TYR A 255 23.15 3.21 5.42
CA TYR A 255 24.31 2.38 5.10
C TYR A 255 24.59 2.38 3.59
N HIS A 256 25.88 2.36 3.25
CA HIS A 256 26.35 2.39 1.86
C HIS A 256 25.74 1.27 1.00
N LYS A 257 25.43 0.12 1.60
CA LYS A 257 24.73 -0.99 0.95
C LYS A 257 23.38 -0.60 0.35
N TYR A 258 22.51 0.06 1.12
CA TYR A 258 21.17 0.43 0.61
C TYR A 258 21.24 1.61 -0.34
N ALA A 259 22.16 2.54 -0.10
CA ALA A 259 22.46 3.60 -1.07
C ALA A 259 22.95 3.03 -2.42
N ASN A 260 23.72 1.92 -2.42
CA ASN A 260 24.12 1.23 -3.64
C ASN A 260 22.94 0.59 -4.37
N ILE A 261 22.02 -0.05 -3.64
CA ILE A 261 20.85 -0.73 -4.22
C ILE A 261 19.94 0.28 -4.92
N VAL A 262 19.73 1.44 -4.29
CA VAL A 262 18.86 2.49 -4.83
C VAL A 262 19.56 3.32 -5.92
N ARG A 263 20.88 3.20 -6.11
CA ARG A 263 21.63 3.97 -7.11
C ARG A 263 21.12 3.77 -8.55
N SER A 264 20.55 2.60 -8.84
CA SER A 264 19.97 2.30 -10.15
C SER A 264 18.70 3.10 -10.44
N ASP A 265 18.05 3.67 -9.42
CA ASP A 265 16.87 4.54 -9.54
C ASP A 265 17.25 6.00 -9.18
N PRO A 266 17.37 6.89 -10.18
CA PRO A 266 17.75 8.29 -9.97
C PRO A 266 16.78 9.06 -9.05
N GLU A 267 15.48 8.77 -9.12
CA GLU A 267 14.46 9.45 -8.31
C GLU A 267 14.63 9.06 -6.85
N ALA A 268 14.70 7.76 -6.56
CA ALA A 268 14.82 7.26 -5.21
C ALA A 268 16.15 7.69 -4.55
N LEU A 269 17.23 7.82 -5.34
CA LEU A 269 18.50 8.38 -4.85
C LEU A 269 18.40 9.88 -4.56
N ALA A 270 17.68 10.64 -5.38
CA ALA A 270 17.42 12.06 -5.13
C ALA A 270 16.58 12.26 -3.86
N ASP A 271 15.55 11.44 -3.68
CA ASP A 271 14.70 11.44 -2.48
C ASP A 271 15.49 11.12 -1.21
N LEU A 272 16.40 10.14 -1.27
CA LEU A 272 17.28 9.82 -0.15
C LEU A 272 18.19 11.00 0.21
N ARG A 273 18.77 11.68 -0.78
CA ARG A 273 19.60 12.87 -0.55
C ARG A 273 18.80 14.00 0.09
N LYS A 274 17.58 14.25 -0.39
CA LYS A 274 16.67 15.26 0.16
C LYS A 274 16.26 14.94 1.59
N LEU A 275 15.94 13.67 1.88
CA LEU A 275 15.65 13.20 3.23
C LEU A 275 16.84 13.46 4.18
N VAL A 276 18.06 13.10 3.77
CA VAL A 276 19.27 13.36 4.56
C VAL A 276 19.46 14.86 4.83
N CYS A 277 19.17 15.72 3.85
CA CYS A 277 19.22 17.17 4.03
C CYS A 277 18.20 17.66 5.09
N ASN A 278 16.94 17.21 4.99
CA ASN A 278 15.87 17.56 5.94
C ASN A 278 16.20 17.11 7.37
N LEU A 279 16.84 15.95 7.52
CA LEU A 279 17.25 15.42 8.83
C LEU A 279 18.45 16.17 9.41
N ARG A 280 19.35 16.73 8.58
CA ARG A 280 20.52 17.50 9.02
C ARG A 280 20.16 18.92 9.46
N THR A 281 19.30 19.61 8.71
CA THR A 281 18.83 20.97 9.08
C THR A 281 18.18 20.98 10.46
N SER A 282 17.49 19.90 10.82
CA SER A 282 16.88 19.73 12.15
C SER A 282 17.90 19.69 13.30
N LYS A 283 19.10 19.15 13.09
CA LYS A 283 20.17 19.11 14.11
C LYS A 283 20.71 20.50 14.44
N SER A 284 20.78 21.38 13.43
CA SER A 284 21.31 22.75 13.59
C SER A 284 20.35 23.69 14.31
N CYS A 285 19.04 23.43 14.27
CA CYS A 285 18.04 24.21 15.01
C CYS A 285 17.98 23.84 16.50
N THR A 286 18.20 22.57 16.86
CA THR A 286 18.24 22.14 18.26
C THR A 286 19.45 22.67 19.03
N THR A 287 20.56 22.97 18.36
CA THR A 287 21.77 23.53 18.99
C THR A 287 21.68 25.03 19.27
N HIS A 288 20.69 25.75 18.71
CA HIS A 288 20.55 27.20 18.92
C HIS A 288 19.55 27.59 20.02
N CYS A 289 18.83 26.63 20.63
CA CYS A 289 17.86 26.90 21.70
C CYS A 289 18.36 26.62 23.13
N THR A 290 19.66 26.34 23.33
CA THR A 290 20.22 26.05 24.66
C THR A 290 21.29 27.03 25.17
N ASP A 291 21.54 28.13 24.47
CA ASP A 291 22.47 29.15 24.96
C ASP A 291 21.71 30.33 25.58
N GLU A 292 21.27 30.17 26.84
CA GLU A 292 21.08 31.31 27.73
C GLU A 292 22.47 31.80 28.19
N PRO A 293 22.78 33.12 28.09
CA PRO A 293 24.06 33.65 28.54
C PRO A 293 24.11 33.75 30.08
N PRO A 294 25.31 33.66 30.69
CA PRO A 294 25.43 33.69 32.14
C PRO A 294 25.10 35.09 32.68
N THR A 295 24.11 35.15 33.57
CA THR A 295 23.84 36.34 34.40
C THR A 295 25.05 36.63 35.28
N SER A 296 25.76 37.70 34.95
CA SER A 296 26.72 38.34 35.85
C SER A 296 25.95 39.14 36.89
N SER A 297 25.99 38.71 38.15
CA SER A 297 25.56 39.53 39.29
C SER A 297 26.71 39.64 40.28
N ASN A 298 27.46 40.73 40.15
CA ASN A 298 28.23 41.32 41.23
C ASN A 298 27.31 41.68 42.39
N SER A 299 27.67 41.31 43.62
CA SER A 299 27.32 42.06 44.84
C SER A 299 28.29 41.70 45.98
N PRO A 300 28.78 42.68 46.76
CA PRO A 300 29.79 42.47 47.80
C PRO A 300 29.23 42.41 49.23
N GLY A 301 29.95 41.68 50.10
CA GLY A 301 30.08 41.89 51.55
C GLY A 301 29.24 41.01 52.49
N PRO A 302 29.50 40.98 53.82
CA PRO A 302 30.71 41.38 54.55
C PRO A 302 31.24 40.29 55.53
N THR A 303 32.34 40.66 56.18
CA THR A 303 33.19 40.00 57.18
C THR A 303 32.54 39.59 58.53
N ILE A 304 33.07 38.48 59.08
CA ILE A 304 33.40 38.18 60.51
C ILE A 304 32.25 37.72 61.43
N PRO A 305 32.51 36.88 62.47
CA PRO A 305 33.81 36.45 63.02
C PRO A 305 34.26 35.02 62.75
#